data_AF-A0A096LI17-F1
#
_entry.id   AF-A0A096LI17-F1
#
_cell.length_a   1.000
_cell.length_b   1.000
_cell.length_c   1.000
_cell.angle_alpha   90.00
_cell.angle_beta   90.00
_cell.angle_gamma   90.00
#
_symmetry.space_group_name_H-M   'P 1'
#
loop_
_entity.id
_entity.type
_entity.pdbx_description
1 polymer ?
#
loop_
_entity_poly.entity_id
_entity_poly.type
_entity_poly.pdbx_seq_one_letter_code
_entity_poly.pdbx_strand_id
1 'polypeptide(L)' 'MEGETVIAGVDTHKDVHVLCLLDGLGRKIWSGSFRADPEGLRQAGGGE' A
#
# COMPACT_ATOMS: atom_id res chain seq x y z
N MET A 1 -13.44 18.45 -10.85
CA MET A 1 -12.02 18.22 -10.61
C MET A 1 -11.85 16.71 -10.69
N GLU A 2 -11.31 16.22 -11.79
CA GLU A 2 -11.05 14.78 -11.97
C GLU A 2 -10.03 14.39 -10.90
N GLY A 3 -10.39 13.47 -10.01
CA GLY A 3 -9.58 13.15 -8.83
C GLY A 3 -8.21 12.63 -9.24
N GLU A 4 -7.17 13.03 -8.51
CA GLU A 4 -5.81 12.54 -8.76
C GLU A 4 -5.79 11.01 -8.68
N THR A 5 -5.44 10.34 -9.79
CA THR A 5 -5.32 8.88 -9.83
C THR A 5 -4.18 8.44 -8.91
N VAL A 6 -4.49 7.53 -7.98
CA VAL A 6 -3.50 6.83 -7.17
C VAL A 6 -3.54 5.35 -7.54
N ILE A 7 -2.37 4.77 -7.77
CA ILE A 7 -2.18 3.36 -8.09
C ILE A 7 -1.55 2.68 -6.88
N ALA A 8 -2.18 1.61 -6.39
CA ALA A 8 -1.66 0.81 -5.28
C ALA A 8 -1.11 -0.53 -5.80
N GLY A 9 0.17 -0.79 -5.54
CA GLY A 9 0.80 -2.08 -5.80
C GLY A 9 1.10 -2.80 -4.48
N VAL A 10 0.77 -4.08 -4.40
CA VAL A 10 1.08 -4.93 -3.24
C VAL A 10 2.03 -6.03 -3.68
N ASP A 11 3.16 -6.13 -2.98
CA ASP A 11 4.05 -7.29 -3.05
C ASP A 11 3.83 -8.18 -1.83
N THR A 12 3.59 -9.46 -2.06
CA THR A 12 3.23 -10.42 -1.00
C THR A 12 4.37 -11.41 -0.77
N HIS A 13 5.03 -11.31 0.38
CA HIS A 13 5.95 -12.33 0.89
C HIS A 13 5.34 -13.05 2.10
N LYS A 14 5.92 -14.19 2.50
CA LYS A 14 5.34 -15.07 3.55
C LYS A 14 5.20 -14.38 4.92
N ASP A 15 6.12 -13.49 5.27
CA ASP A 15 6.17 -12.85 6.60
C ASP A 15 5.81 -11.37 6.54
N VAL A 16 5.92 -10.76 5.35
CA VAL A 16 5.79 -9.32 5.13
C VAL A 16 5.06 -9.06 3.83
N HIS A 17 4.19 -8.06 3.80
CA HIS A 17 3.64 -7.49 2.58
C HIS A 17 4.10 -6.05 2.44
N VAL A 18 4.37 -5.62 1.22
CA VAL A 18 4.80 -4.25 0.92
C VAL A 18 3.73 -3.58 0.09
N LEU A 19 3.23 -2.43 0.56
CA LEU A 19 2.33 -1.56 -0.19
C LEU A 19 3.13 -0.39 -0.77
N CYS A 20 2.94 -0.12 -2.05
CA CYS A 20 3.52 1.03 -2.74
C CYS A 20 2.40 1.84 -3.40
N LEU A 21 2.38 3.15 -3.15
CA LEU A 21 1.44 4.08 -3.76
C LEU A 21 2.18 4.93 -4.80
N LEU A 22 1.65 4.95 -6.02
CA LEU A 22 2.13 5.78 -7.11
C LEU A 22 1.06 6.78 -7.53
N ASP A 23 1.48 7.94 -8.05
CA ASP A 23 0.56 8.82 -8.78
C ASP A 23 0.28 8.32 -10.19
N GLY A 24 -0.63 8.99 -10.90
CA GLY A 24 -0.97 8.67 -12.29
C GLY A 24 0.19 8.79 -13.30
N LEU A 25 1.33 9.36 -12.93
CA LEU A 25 2.56 9.42 -13.74
C LEU A 25 3.55 8.29 -13.37
N GLY A 26 3.20 7.43 -12.40
CA GLY A 26 4.05 6.36 -11.91
C GLY A 26 5.11 6.79 -10.90
N ARG A 27 5.06 8.02 -10.36
CA ARG A 27 5.98 8.48 -9.32
C ARG A 27 5.56 7.94 -7.96
N LYS A 28 6.51 7.44 -7.17
CA LYS A 28 6.24 6.93 -5.83
C LYS A 28 5.85 8.07 -4.88
N ILE A 29 4.66 7.95 -4.30
CA ILE A 29 4.13 8.86 -3.27
C ILE A 29 4.48 8.31 -1.88
N TRP A 30 4.29 7.01 -1.67
CA TRP A 30 4.48 6.38 -0.37
C TRP A 30 4.77 4.88 -0.50
N SER A 31 5.43 4.31 0.51
CA SER A 31 5.58 2.87 0.66
C SER A 31 5.64 2.46 2.12
N GLY A 32 5.09 1.29 2.45
CA GLY A 32 5.16 0.71 3.78
C GLY A 32 5.19 -0.81 3.76
N SER A 33 5.72 -1.38 4.85
CA SER A 33 5.84 -2.81 5.05
C SER A 33 4.98 -3.23 6.24
N PHE A 34 4.22 -4.29 6.05
CA PHE A 34 3.26 -4.80 7.02
C PHE A 34 3.54 -6.28 7.28
N ARG A 35 3.30 -6.73 8.51
CA ARG A 35 3.35 -8.16 8.80
C ARG A 35 2.29 -8.89 7.99
N ALA A 36 2.63 -10.06 7.47
CA ALA A 36 1.71 -10.94 6.74
C ALA A 36 0.81 -11.73 7.71
N ASP A 37 0.24 -11.03 8.70
CA ASP A 37 -0.71 -11.56 9.66
C ASP A 37 -1.95 -10.65 9.72
N PRO A 38 -3.08 -11.11 10.30
CA PRO A 38 -4.31 -10.32 10.32
C PRO A 38 -4.18 -8.93 10.96
N GLU A 39 -3.23 -8.75 11.89
CA GLU A 39 -2.96 -7.47 12.52
C GLU A 39 -2.24 -6.51 11.57
N GLY A 40 -1.20 -7.00 10.90
CA GLY A 40 -0.47 -6.23 9.89
C GLY A 40 -1.36 -5.81 8.71
N LEU A 41 -2.28 -6.66 8.27
CA LEU A 41 -3.24 -6.32 7.22
C LEU A 41 -4.24 -5.23 7.66
N ARG A 42 -4.66 -5.23 8.92
CA ARG A 42 -5.55 -4.19 9.46
C ARG A 42 -4.86 -2.82 9.49
N GLN A 43 -3.59 -2.80 9.90
CA GLN A 43 -2.77 -1.57 9.84
C GLN A 43 -2.62 -1.08 8.41
N ALA A 44 -2.41 -1.97 7.44
CA ALA A 44 -2.28 -1.62 6.03
C ALA A 44 -3.55 -1.01 5.43
N GLY A 45 -4.73 -1.44 5.89
CA GLY A 45 -6.03 -0.92 5.47
C GLY A 45 -6.40 0.45 6.02
N GLY A 46 -5.54 1.06 6.86
CA GLY A 46 -5.81 2.38 7.45
C GLY A 46 -6.88 2.37 8.53
N GLY A 47 -6.97 1.29 9.33
CA GLY A 47 -7.93 1.21 10.44
C GLY A 47 -7.76 2.35 11.45
N GLU A 48 -8.89 2.89 11.92
CA GLU A 48 -9.04 3.96 12.92
C GLU A 48 -8.16 3.79 14.17
#